data_AF-A0A935NTZ2-F1
#
_entry.id   AF-A0A935NTZ2-F1
#
_cell.length_a   1.000
_cell.length_b   1.000
_cell.length_c   1.000
_cell.angle_alpha   90.00
_cell.angle_beta   90.00
_cell.angle_gamma   90.00
#
_symmetry.space_group_name_H-M   'P 1'
#
loop_
_entity.id
_entity.type
_entity.pdbx_description
1 polymer ?
#
loop_
_entity_poly.entity_id
_entity_poly.type
_entity_poly.pdbx_seq_one_letter_code
_entity_poly.pdbx_strand_id
1 'polypeptide(L)'
;MGGAALLLAALACSTCSTDDPPFVAGPMEACAEAGDEDGNGAADCDDPACADTPVCKPVCGDGVKAGDEQCDDGQGAVGDSCDSTCRPASITYVKASNTDSGDFFGRSIALSADGSTLAIGALGEASAATGVGGDQVDNRAYGAGAVYVFTRSGGTWAQEAYVKASNSERADYFGASLALSADGSTLAIGALGEASAANGVGGDQADNSAYMAGAVYVFTRSGGTWAQEAYVKASNSESVDYFGASLALSADGSTLAVGSPDEDSAANGVGGDQADNSANDAGAVYVFTRSGGTWAQEAYVKASNSERYDYFGASLALSANGSTLAVGSTGEASAFRGDQMDNSANEAGAVYVFMRHRGTWAQQAYVKAPSIDRSDAFGSRVALSSDGATLAVTAVRESSAATGVNGDSEDNSGWSSGAGYIFTLAGTTWTRKAYLKASNAEAFDFLGRGLALSGDGATVVFGTGYERSAATGRDGDQLDNSQPGAGAAYVFGRSGITWRQRAYVKATNTWTGDLFGNDLALSADGSTLAVGASSEDSGAVGVGGDQANDRTVGAGAVYVYR
;
A
#
# COMPACT_ATOMS: atom_id res chain seq x y z
N MET A 1 -69.05 11.06 31.05
CA MET A 1 -68.75 11.94 32.21
C MET A 1 -68.10 11.04 33.24
N GLY A 2 -66.77 10.90 33.20
CA GLY A 2 -65.85 11.56 34.15
C GLY A 2 -65.51 10.54 35.24
N GLY A 3 -64.27 10.16 35.54
CA GLY A 3 -62.98 10.84 35.46
C GLY A 3 -62.37 10.83 36.87
N ALA A 4 -61.10 10.43 36.97
CA ALA A 4 -60.17 10.60 38.11
C ALA A 4 -60.45 9.76 39.39
N ALA A 5 -59.50 9.36 40.24
CA ALA A 5 -58.05 9.57 40.42
C ALA A 5 -57.55 8.46 41.42
N LEU A 6 -56.31 7.94 41.32
CA LEU A 6 -55.13 8.27 42.18
C LEU A 6 -55.45 8.28 43.71
N LEU A 7 -54.73 7.68 44.67
CA LEU A 7 -53.32 7.32 44.86
C LEU A 7 -53.20 6.72 46.31
N LEU A 8 -52.24 5.83 46.62
CA LEU A 8 -51.35 5.78 47.84
C LEU A 8 -50.94 4.37 48.36
N ALA A 9 -49.61 4.22 48.50
CA ALA A 9 -48.83 3.76 49.66
C ALA A 9 -48.91 2.31 50.23
N ALA A 10 -47.89 1.51 49.86
CA ALA A 10 -46.77 0.96 50.68
C ALA A 10 -46.91 0.57 52.19
N LEU A 11 -46.32 -0.61 52.49
CA LEU A 11 -45.79 -1.18 53.77
C LEU A 11 -46.82 -1.63 54.84
N ALA A 12 -46.71 -2.78 55.55
CA ALA A 12 -45.56 -3.60 55.98
C ALA A 12 -45.95 -5.07 56.34
N CYS A 13 -44.91 -5.86 56.57
CA CYS A 13 -44.76 -7.31 56.79
C CYS A 13 -45.29 -7.87 58.15
N SER A 14 -45.68 -9.15 58.20
CA SER A 14 -45.46 -10.03 59.38
C SER A 14 -45.59 -11.55 59.11
N THR A 15 -44.42 -12.22 59.15
CA THR A 15 -44.06 -13.51 59.82
C THR A 15 -44.53 -14.92 59.34
N CYS A 16 -43.53 -15.83 59.28
CA CYS A 16 -43.41 -17.30 59.04
C CYS A 16 -44.41 -18.22 59.80
N SER A 17 -44.64 -19.54 59.54
CA SER A 17 -43.74 -20.67 59.24
C SER A 17 -44.52 -22.03 59.06
N THR A 18 -43.92 -22.98 58.32
CA THR A 18 -43.90 -24.49 58.37
C THR A 18 -45.17 -25.36 58.19
N ASP A 19 -45.21 -26.15 57.10
CA ASP A 19 -45.30 -27.64 57.08
C ASP A 19 -45.45 -28.23 55.64
N ASP A 20 -44.45 -28.99 55.14
CA ASP A 20 -44.44 -29.84 53.90
C ASP A 20 -44.68 -31.33 54.27
N PRO A 21 -45.18 -32.28 53.42
CA PRO A 21 -44.68 -32.69 52.06
C PRO A 21 -45.80 -33.33 51.12
N PRO A 22 -45.57 -34.10 50.00
CA PRO A 22 -44.35 -34.51 49.32
C PRO A 22 -44.25 -34.26 47.78
N PHE A 23 -42.99 -34.34 47.36
CA PHE A 23 -42.38 -34.55 46.04
C PHE A 23 -43.28 -35.14 44.91
N VAL A 24 -43.34 -34.42 43.78
CA VAL A 24 -43.64 -34.95 42.44
C VAL A 24 -42.50 -34.50 41.51
N ALA A 25 -41.91 -35.46 40.78
CA ALA A 25 -40.83 -35.25 39.83
C ALA A 25 -41.24 -34.33 38.65
N GLY A 26 -40.29 -33.55 38.15
CA GLY A 26 -40.43 -32.46 37.15
C GLY A 26 -40.84 -32.89 35.72
N PRO A 27 -40.66 -32.03 34.70
CA PRO A 27 -39.29 -31.63 34.31
C PRO A 27 -39.12 -30.18 33.79
N MET A 28 -37.84 -29.88 33.53
CA MET A 28 -37.23 -28.77 32.75
C MET A 28 -36.73 -27.59 33.58
N GLU A 29 -35.47 -27.68 34.03
CA GLU A 29 -34.70 -26.58 34.63
C GLU A 29 -34.11 -25.69 33.53
N ALA A 30 -34.16 -24.37 33.75
CA ALA A 30 -33.80 -23.32 32.79
C ALA A 30 -32.46 -22.68 33.17
N CYS A 31 -31.72 -22.18 32.17
CA CYS A 31 -30.38 -21.58 32.20
C CYS A 31 -30.19 -20.30 33.08
N ALA A 32 -31.06 -20.04 34.07
CA ALA A 32 -31.13 -18.76 34.78
C ALA A 32 -30.66 -18.79 36.25
N GLU A 33 -30.11 -19.91 36.74
CA GLU A 33 -29.54 -20.01 38.10
C GLU A 33 -28.09 -20.53 38.01
N ALA A 34 -27.20 -20.03 38.87
CA ALA A 34 -25.76 -20.31 38.85
C ALA A 34 -25.43 -21.71 39.40
N GLY A 35 -24.76 -22.55 38.60
CA GLY A 35 -24.32 -23.89 39.04
C GLY A 35 -23.73 -24.81 37.96
N ASP A 36 -22.55 -24.46 37.44
CA ASP A 36 -21.33 -25.27 37.32
C ASP A 36 -21.35 -26.79 36.99
N GLU A 37 -20.99 -27.16 35.74
CA GLU A 37 -20.56 -28.51 35.33
C GLU A 37 -19.02 -28.60 35.04
N ASP A 38 -18.24 -27.51 35.18
CA ASP A 38 -16.80 -27.43 34.80
C ASP A 38 -15.82 -26.96 35.92
N GLY A 39 -16.34 -26.61 37.10
CA GLY A 39 -15.67 -26.12 38.30
C GLY A 39 -15.62 -24.60 38.50
N ASN A 40 -16.23 -23.75 37.66
CA ASN A 40 -15.95 -22.29 37.64
C ASN A 40 -17.04 -21.40 38.31
N GLY A 41 -18.24 -21.93 38.55
CA GLY A 41 -19.32 -21.22 39.26
C GLY A 41 -20.15 -20.24 38.43
N ALA A 42 -19.98 -20.18 37.10
CA ALA A 42 -20.79 -19.40 36.16
C ALA A 42 -21.55 -20.31 35.18
N ALA A 43 -22.73 -19.89 34.73
CA ALA A 43 -23.42 -20.53 33.61
C ALA A 43 -23.03 -19.79 32.33
N ASP A 44 -22.26 -20.43 31.45
CA ASP A 44 -21.74 -19.85 30.20
C ASP A 44 -21.88 -20.83 29.02
N CYS A 45 -21.29 -20.48 27.88
CA CYS A 45 -21.42 -21.22 26.61
C CYS A 45 -20.59 -22.51 26.55
N ASP A 46 -19.81 -22.82 27.59
CA ASP A 46 -19.08 -24.08 27.73
C ASP A 46 -19.98 -25.20 28.33
N ASP A 47 -21.17 -24.86 28.83
CA ASP A 47 -22.18 -25.82 29.31
C ASP A 47 -22.93 -26.50 28.12
N PRO A 48 -22.92 -27.85 28.02
CA PRO A 48 -23.64 -28.61 27.00
C PRO A 48 -25.14 -28.29 26.89
N ALA A 49 -25.78 -27.82 27.97
CA ALA A 49 -27.19 -27.44 27.98
C ALA A 49 -27.46 -26.03 27.41
N CYS A 50 -26.43 -25.17 27.37
CA CYS A 50 -26.51 -23.77 26.91
C CYS A 50 -26.02 -23.57 25.46
N ALA A 51 -25.31 -24.55 24.90
CA ALA A 51 -24.66 -24.51 23.59
C ALA A 51 -25.60 -24.17 22.40
N ASP A 52 -26.88 -24.55 22.46
CA ASP A 52 -27.85 -24.34 21.37
C ASP A 52 -28.67 -23.03 21.50
N THR A 53 -28.41 -22.23 22.54
CA THR A 53 -29.14 -20.97 22.76
C THR A 53 -28.73 -19.89 21.73
N PRO A 54 -29.63 -18.94 21.37
CA PRO A 54 -29.29 -17.87 20.42
C PRO A 54 -28.10 -17.00 20.84
N VAL A 55 -27.76 -16.98 22.13
CA VAL A 55 -26.66 -16.23 22.72
C VAL A 55 -25.32 -16.99 22.60
N CYS A 56 -25.35 -18.32 22.47
CA CYS A 56 -24.16 -19.16 22.25
C CYS A 56 -23.98 -19.57 20.78
N LYS A 57 -24.66 -18.87 19.85
CA LYS A 57 -24.30 -18.96 18.44
C LYS A 57 -23.03 -18.14 18.22
N PRO A 58 -22.03 -18.66 17.50
CA PRO A 58 -20.77 -17.96 17.31
C PRO A 58 -20.99 -16.56 16.71
N VAL A 59 -20.56 -15.53 17.44
CA VAL A 59 -20.56 -14.12 17.00
C VAL A 59 -19.15 -13.58 17.21
N CYS A 60 -18.35 -13.59 16.15
CA CYS A 60 -16.94 -13.23 16.22
C CYS A 60 -16.73 -11.80 16.76
N GLY A 61 -15.87 -11.65 17.76
CA GLY A 61 -15.47 -10.36 18.34
C GLY A 61 -16.44 -9.77 19.37
N ASP A 62 -17.27 -10.60 20.02
CA ASP A 62 -18.17 -10.19 21.11
C ASP A 62 -17.60 -10.40 22.52
N GLY A 63 -16.39 -10.96 22.62
CA GLY A 63 -15.69 -11.21 23.88
C GLY A 63 -16.22 -12.41 24.67
N VAL A 64 -16.95 -13.32 24.03
CA VAL A 64 -17.45 -14.57 24.61
C VAL A 64 -16.96 -15.75 23.78
N LYS A 65 -16.10 -16.60 24.36
CA LYS A 65 -15.68 -17.85 23.71
C LYS A 65 -16.85 -18.83 23.66
N ALA A 66 -17.32 -19.18 22.46
CA ALA A 66 -18.43 -20.10 22.24
C ALA A 66 -18.12 -21.18 21.18
N GLY A 67 -18.27 -22.46 21.55
CA GLY A 67 -18.17 -23.59 20.60
C GLY A 67 -16.76 -23.81 20.02
N ASP A 68 -16.66 -24.04 18.70
CA ASP A 68 -15.40 -24.33 17.98
C ASP A 68 -14.58 -23.06 17.62
N GLU A 69 -14.82 -21.92 18.28
CA GLU A 69 -14.10 -20.67 18.04
C GLU A 69 -12.60 -20.78 18.36
N GLN A 70 -11.74 -20.51 17.37
CA GLN A 70 -10.29 -20.75 17.47
C GLN A 70 -9.43 -19.52 17.79
N CYS A 71 -10.01 -18.30 17.86
CA CYS A 71 -9.21 -17.06 17.85
C CYS A 71 -9.58 -15.98 18.90
N ASP A 72 -10.49 -16.25 19.86
CA ASP A 72 -10.80 -15.31 20.96
C ASP A 72 -9.67 -15.32 22.01
N ASP A 73 -8.99 -14.17 22.18
CA ASP A 73 -7.89 -13.96 23.14
C ASP A 73 -8.34 -13.33 24.48
N GLY A 74 -9.65 -13.14 24.66
CA GLY A 74 -10.25 -12.63 25.90
C GLY A 74 -10.14 -11.12 26.09
N GLN A 75 -9.79 -10.36 25.05
CA GLN A 75 -9.80 -8.89 25.09
C GLN A 75 -11.06 -8.35 24.40
N GLY A 76 -11.89 -7.59 25.14
CA GLY A 76 -13.16 -7.04 24.66
C GLY A 76 -13.06 -5.91 23.62
N ALA A 77 -12.05 -5.92 22.75
CA ALA A 77 -11.83 -4.94 21.70
C ALA A 77 -12.41 -5.44 20.36
N VAL A 78 -13.23 -4.59 19.72
CA VAL A 78 -13.77 -4.86 18.39
C VAL A 78 -12.63 -4.80 17.35
N GLY A 79 -12.13 -5.95 16.86
CA GLY A 79 -11.11 -6.01 15.79
C GLY A 79 -9.92 -6.97 15.98
N ASP A 80 -9.97 -7.89 16.95
CA ASP A 80 -8.91 -8.78 17.46
C ASP A 80 -8.31 -9.86 16.52
N SER A 81 -8.22 -9.63 15.21
CA SER A 81 -7.63 -10.56 14.22
C SER A 81 -8.52 -11.72 13.73
N CYS A 82 -9.75 -11.86 14.24
CA CYS A 82 -10.77 -12.72 13.64
C CYS A 82 -11.52 -11.95 12.51
N ASP A 83 -11.70 -12.57 11.35
CA ASP A 83 -12.63 -12.04 10.34
C ASP A 83 -14.10 -12.25 10.77
N SER A 84 -15.06 -11.71 10.00
CA SER A 84 -16.51 -11.86 10.27
C SER A 84 -17.03 -13.30 10.14
N THR A 85 -16.15 -14.28 9.91
CA THR A 85 -16.43 -15.72 9.80
C THR A 85 -15.63 -16.56 10.79
N CYS A 86 -15.01 -15.93 11.81
CA CYS A 86 -14.25 -16.57 12.88
C CYS A 86 -13.05 -17.35 12.36
N ARG A 87 -12.40 -16.83 11.30
CA ARG A 87 -11.11 -17.32 10.81
C ARG A 87 -10.00 -16.36 11.24
N PRO A 88 -8.83 -16.86 11.68
CA PRO A 88 -7.65 -16.01 11.83
C PRO A 88 -7.35 -15.34 10.49
N ALA A 89 -7.11 -14.02 10.51
CA ALA A 89 -6.50 -13.34 9.36
C ALA A 89 -5.24 -14.12 8.96
N SER A 90 -5.22 -14.68 7.75
CA SER A 90 -4.06 -15.49 7.34
C SER A 90 -2.94 -14.56 6.91
N ILE A 91 -1.96 -14.35 7.78
CA ILE A 91 -0.75 -13.59 7.45
C ILE A 91 0.26 -14.57 6.85
N THR A 92 0.57 -14.40 5.57
CA THR A 92 1.66 -15.15 4.93
C THR A 92 2.93 -14.31 4.96
N TYR A 93 3.98 -14.87 5.54
CA TYR A 93 5.31 -14.30 5.52
C TYR A 93 6.10 -14.77 4.29
N VAL A 94 6.66 -13.84 3.53
CA VAL A 94 7.34 -14.10 2.24
C VAL A 94 8.74 -13.50 2.27
N LYS A 95 9.72 -14.32 1.90
CA LYS A 95 11.15 -13.98 1.75
C LYS A 95 11.67 -14.38 0.37
N ALA A 96 12.77 -13.75 -0.03
CA ALA A 96 13.59 -14.24 -1.13
C ALA A 96 14.05 -15.68 -0.90
N SER A 97 14.36 -16.40 -1.98
CA SER A 97 14.94 -17.75 -1.91
C SER A 97 16.41 -17.75 -1.48
N ASN A 98 17.09 -16.61 -1.59
CA ASN A 98 18.52 -16.39 -1.38
C ASN A 98 18.77 -15.11 -0.58
N THR A 99 18.04 -14.95 0.52
CA THR A 99 18.15 -13.78 1.41
C THR A 99 19.58 -13.50 1.85
N ASP A 100 20.07 -12.29 1.52
CA ASP A 100 21.36 -11.78 2.00
C ASP A 100 21.23 -10.36 2.58
N SER A 101 22.26 -9.92 3.28
CA SER A 101 22.28 -8.63 3.97
C SER A 101 22.26 -7.47 2.97
N GLY A 102 21.34 -6.54 3.18
CA GLY A 102 21.21 -5.35 2.33
C GLY A 102 20.56 -5.62 0.98
N ASP A 103 19.88 -6.75 0.78
CA ASP A 103 19.10 -7.01 -0.44
C ASP A 103 17.84 -6.15 -0.52
N PHE A 104 17.31 -5.74 0.64
CA PHE A 104 16.11 -4.92 0.80
C PHE A 104 14.87 -5.51 0.11
N PHE A 105 14.64 -6.82 0.25
CA PHE A 105 13.45 -7.48 -0.30
C PHE A 105 12.16 -6.86 0.24
N GLY A 106 11.20 -6.53 -0.62
CA GLY A 106 9.97 -5.85 -0.22
C GLY A 106 10.05 -4.32 -0.29
N ARG A 107 11.14 -3.78 -0.85
CA ARG A 107 11.30 -2.33 -1.06
C ARG A 107 10.40 -1.77 -2.18
N SER A 108 9.99 -2.63 -3.10
CA SER A 108 8.96 -2.38 -4.12
C SER A 108 8.06 -3.62 -4.25
N ILE A 109 6.75 -3.41 -4.41
CA ILE A 109 5.76 -4.49 -4.45
C ILE A 109 4.71 -4.20 -5.53
N ALA A 110 4.36 -5.21 -6.32
CA ALA A 110 3.21 -5.17 -7.24
C ALA A 110 2.38 -6.44 -7.11
N LEU A 111 1.05 -6.29 -7.13
CA LEU A 111 0.09 -7.39 -6.96
C LEU A 111 -0.93 -7.36 -8.11
N SER A 112 -1.26 -8.54 -8.66
CA SER A 112 -2.30 -8.67 -9.69
C SER A 112 -3.69 -8.33 -9.13
N ALA A 113 -4.63 -8.00 -10.01
CA ALA A 113 -5.95 -7.53 -9.60
C ALA A 113 -6.73 -8.58 -8.78
N ASP A 114 -6.49 -9.87 -9.03
CA ASP A 114 -7.08 -11.00 -8.32
C ASP A 114 -6.32 -11.42 -7.04
N GLY A 115 -5.22 -10.74 -6.70
CA GLY A 115 -4.40 -11.07 -5.53
C GLY A 115 -3.69 -12.42 -5.59
N SER A 116 -3.44 -12.95 -6.80
CA SER A 116 -2.83 -14.27 -7.03
C SER A 116 -1.39 -14.26 -7.53
N THR A 117 -0.90 -13.14 -8.09
CA THR A 117 0.48 -12.98 -8.55
C THR A 117 1.11 -11.76 -7.89
N LEU A 118 2.25 -11.97 -7.23
CA LEU A 118 2.95 -10.96 -6.42
C LEU A 118 4.39 -10.84 -6.93
N ALA A 119 4.79 -9.65 -7.35
CA ALA A 119 6.16 -9.32 -7.72
C ALA A 119 6.79 -8.45 -6.62
N ILE A 120 7.99 -8.80 -6.20
CA ILE A 120 8.69 -8.16 -5.09
C ILE A 120 10.12 -7.82 -5.52
N GLY A 121 10.50 -6.55 -5.37
CA GLY A 121 11.84 -6.08 -5.66
C GLY A 121 12.77 -6.22 -4.46
N ALA A 122 14.02 -6.56 -4.77
CA ALA A 122 15.17 -6.55 -3.86
C ALA A 122 16.30 -5.79 -4.58
N LEU A 123 16.24 -4.47 -4.56
CA LEU A 123 17.14 -3.62 -5.34
C LEU A 123 18.61 -3.71 -4.93
N GLY A 124 18.88 -4.20 -3.72
CA GLY A 124 20.23 -4.38 -3.20
C GLY A 124 20.88 -5.71 -3.61
N GLU A 125 20.09 -6.64 -4.16
CA GLU A 125 20.54 -8.00 -4.48
C GLU A 125 21.80 -7.98 -5.37
N ALA A 126 22.79 -8.79 -4.98
CA ALA A 126 24.16 -8.63 -5.45
C ALA A 126 24.60 -9.64 -6.53
N SER A 127 23.71 -10.45 -7.07
CA SER A 127 24.06 -11.41 -8.11
C SER A 127 24.34 -10.74 -9.44
N ALA A 128 25.39 -11.20 -10.13
CA ALA A 128 25.69 -10.81 -11.51
C ALA A 128 24.95 -11.70 -12.54
N ALA A 129 24.04 -12.56 -12.10
CA ALA A 129 23.21 -13.36 -12.99
C ALA A 129 22.34 -12.47 -13.89
N THR A 130 22.08 -12.94 -15.11
CA THR A 130 21.23 -12.23 -16.08
C THR A 130 20.01 -13.07 -16.46
N GLY A 131 18.93 -12.38 -16.86
CA GLY A 131 17.70 -13.03 -17.29
C GLY A 131 16.92 -13.71 -16.16
N VAL A 132 16.22 -14.80 -16.46
CA VAL A 132 15.31 -15.47 -15.50
C VAL A 132 15.91 -16.79 -15.02
N GLY A 133 15.92 -17.00 -13.71
CA GLY A 133 16.35 -18.26 -13.09
C GLY A 133 17.87 -18.48 -13.08
N GLY A 134 18.66 -17.40 -13.07
CA GLY A 134 20.12 -17.47 -12.98
C GLY A 134 20.66 -17.86 -11.59
N ASP A 135 21.98 -17.78 -11.43
CA ASP A 135 22.67 -18.13 -10.18
C ASP A 135 22.38 -17.12 -9.06
N GLN A 136 21.66 -17.58 -8.04
CA GLN A 136 21.24 -16.79 -6.88
C GLN A 136 22.27 -16.76 -5.75
N VAL A 137 23.39 -17.51 -5.88
CA VAL A 137 24.46 -17.56 -4.86
C VAL A 137 25.59 -16.59 -5.18
N ASP A 138 25.58 -16.01 -6.39
CA ASP A 138 26.53 -14.97 -6.76
C ASP A 138 26.24 -13.67 -6.00
N ASN A 139 27.30 -13.00 -5.52
CA ASN A 139 27.25 -11.75 -4.76
C ASN A 139 28.34 -10.75 -5.24
N ARG A 140 28.71 -10.80 -6.52
CA ARG A 140 29.82 -9.99 -7.09
C ARG A 140 29.39 -8.60 -7.59
N ALA A 141 28.09 -8.34 -7.75
CA ALA A 141 27.53 -7.13 -8.34
C ALA A 141 26.56 -6.43 -7.39
N TYR A 142 27.09 -5.86 -6.29
CA TYR A 142 26.31 -5.14 -5.28
C TYR A 142 25.29 -4.15 -5.88
N GLY A 143 24.02 -4.26 -5.48
CA GLY A 143 22.96 -3.37 -5.98
C GLY A 143 22.64 -3.55 -7.48
N ALA A 144 22.98 -4.70 -8.08
CA ALA A 144 22.46 -5.04 -9.40
C ALA A 144 20.94 -5.22 -9.35
N GLY A 145 20.43 -5.73 -8.23
CA GLY A 145 19.01 -5.82 -7.92
C GLY A 145 18.31 -7.00 -8.61
N ALA A 146 17.24 -7.49 -8.00
CA ALA A 146 16.46 -8.61 -8.50
C ALA A 146 14.96 -8.41 -8.23
N VAL A 147 14.13 -9.16 -8.97
CA VAL A 147 12.69 -9.26 -8.72
C VAL A 147 12.29 -10.72 -8.57
N TYR A 148 11.48 -10.99 -7.54
CA TYR A 148 10.96 -12.32 -7.25
C TYR A 148 9.47 -12.33 -7.54
N VAL A 149 9.01 -13.29 -8.34
CA VAL A 149 7.59 -13.47 -8.64
C VAL A 149 7.07 -14.66 -7.87
N PHE A 150 6.01 -14.47 -7.11
CA PHE A 150 5.28 -15.49 -6.39
C PHE A 150 3.88 -15.65 -6.97
N THR A 151 3.37 -16.87 -6.97
CA THR A 151 1.99 -17.17 -7.38
C THR A 151 1.26 -17.93 -6.28
N ARG A 152 -0.04 -17.66 -6.15
CA ARG A 152 -0.91 -18.30 -5.17
C ARG A 152 -1.74 -19.39 -5.83
N SER A 153 -1.64 -20.62 -5.33
CA SER A 153 -2.51 -21.73 -5.73
C SER A 153 -2.95 -22.51 -4.50
N GLY A 154 -4.25 -22.85 -4.43
CA GLY A 154 -4.80 -23.62 -3.31
C GLY A 154 -4.63 -22.96 -1.93
N GLY A 155 -4.52 -21.63 -1.88
CA GLY A 155 -4.30 -20.89 -0.63
C GLY A 155 -2.82 -20.57 -0.34
N THR A 156 -1.88 -21.29 -0.95
CA THR A 156 -0.45 -21.22 -0.67
C THR A 156 0.30 -20.39 -1.71
N TRP A 157 1.25 -19.58 -1.27
CA TRP A 157 2.18 -18.86 -2.14
C TRP A 157 3.42 -19.71 -2.42
N ALA A 158 3.90 -19.68 -3.66
CA ALA A 158 5.17 -20.28 -4.05
C ALA A 158 5.90 -19.36 -5.01
N GLN A 159 7.23 -19.32 -4.91
CA GLN A 159 8.05 -18.59 -5.87
C GLN A 159 7.96 -19.27 -7.24
N GLU A 160 7.58 -18.49 -8.24
CA GLU A 160 7.54 -18.90 -9.64
C GLU A 160 8.82 -18.51 -10.37
N ALA A 161 9.36 -17.31 -10.10
CA ALA A 161 10.53 -16.81 -10.82
C ALA A 161 11.45 -15.95 -9.96
N TYR A 162 12.72 -15.96 -10.35
CA TYR A 162 13.76 -15.00 -9.97
C TYR A 162 14.20 -14.30 -11.26
N VAL A 163 14.03 -12.98 -11.30
CA VAL A 163 14.14 -12.17 -12.52
C VAL A 163 15.26 -11.14 -12.34
N LYS A 164 16.15 -11.10 -13.32
CA LYS A 164 17.28 -10.17 -13.42
C LYS A 164 17.25 -9.45 -14.77
N ALA A 165 17.90 -8.29 -14.84
CA ALA A 165 18.15 -7.61 -16.11
C ALA A 165 19.00 -8.50 -17.05
N SER A 166 18.83 -8.33 -18.36
CA SER A 166 19.64 -9.01 -19.39
C SER A 166 21.12 -8.59 -19.38
N ASN A 167 21.40 -7.41 -18.84
CA ASN A 167 22.69 -6.74 -18.71
C ASN A 167 22.90 -6.30 -17.25
N SER A 168 22.74 -7.23 -16.30
CA SER A 168 22.84 -6.89 -14.88
C SER A 168 24.24 -6.38 -14.51
N GLU A 169 24.33 -5.14 -14.07
CA GLU A 169 25.57 -4.51 -13.62
C GLU A 169 25.44 -3.91 -12.21
N ARG A 170 26.59 -3.55 -11.61
CA ARG A 170 26.64 -3.05 -10.23
C ARG A 170 25.95 -1.68 -10.15
N ALA A 171 25.07 -1.52 -9.15
CA ALA A 171 24.35 -0.29 -8.87
C ALA A 171 23.33 0.14 -9.97
N ASP A 172 22.82 -0.80 -10.75
CA ASP A 172 21.68 -0.56 -11.65
C ASP A 172 20.35 -0.46 -10.90
N TYR A 173 20.29 -1.06 -9.70
CA TYR A 173 19.12 -1.10 -8.82
C TYR A 173 17.86 -1.67 -9.52
N PHE A 174 18.02 -2.75 -10.28
CA PHE A 174 16.90 -3.44 -10.90
C PHE A 174 15.87 -3.89 -9.84
N GLY A 175 14.60 -3.57 -10.05
CA GLY A 175 13.56 -3.79 -9.06
C GLY A 175 13.35 -2.60 -8.12
N ALA A 176 13.92 -1.43 -8.39
CA ALA A 176 13.66 -0.22 -7.59
C ALA A 176 12.19 0.25 -7.69
N SER A 177 11.52 -0.03 -8.80
CA SER A 177 10.09 0.23 -9.02
C SER A 177 9.47 -0.93 -9.82
N LEU A 178 8.19 -1.21 -9.59
CA LEU A 178 7.45 -2.31 -10.24
C LEU A 178 6.06 -1.87 -10.67
N ALA A 179 5.59 -2.39 -11.80
CA ALA A 179 4.18 -2.34 -12.19
C ALA A 179 3.77 -3.65 -12.85
N LEU A 180 2.65 -4.24 -12.41
CA LEU A 180 2.15 -5.55 -12.86
C LEU A 180 0.75 -5.39 -13.46
N SER A 181 0.49 -6.05 -14.59
CA SER A 181 -0.83 -6.06 -15.22
C SER A 181 -1.87 -6.77 -14.36
N ALA A 182 -3.15 -6.50 -14.60
CA ALA A 182 -4.24 -7.02 -13.77
C ALA A 182 -4.31 -8.56 -13.77
N ASP A 183 -3.94 -9.19 -14.87
CA ASP A 183 -3.86 -10.65 -15.03
C ASP A 183 -2.54 -11.26 -14.53
N GLY A 184 -1.60 -10.44 -14.04
CA GLY A 184 -0.30 -10.89 -13.57
C GLY A 184 0.65 -11.40 -14.67
N SER A 185 0.41 -11.06 -15.94
CA SER A 185 1.17 -11.60 -17.08
C SER A 185 2.20 -10.64 -17.70
N THR A 186 2.14 -9.34 -17.39
CA THR A 186 3.09 -8.33 -17.88
C THR A 186 3.65 -7.55 -16.70
N LEU A 187 4.97 -7.55 -16.54
CA LEU A 187 5.68 -6.92 -15.44
C LEU A 187 6.68 -5.90 -16.00
N ALA A 188 6.52 -4.64 -15.64
CA ALA A 188 7.52 -3.59 -15.89
C ALA A 188 8.37 -3.39 -14.64
N ILE A 189 9.70 -3.31 -14.83
CA ILE A 189 10.68 -3.24 -13.76
C ILE A 189 11.63 -2.08 -14.03
N GLY A 190 11.73 -1.14 -13.09
CA GLY A 190 12.66 -0.03 -13.16
C GLY A 190 14.05 -0.41 -12.64
N ALA A 191 15.07 0.08 -13.33
CA ALA A 191 16.47 0.05 -12.95
C ALA A 191 17.02 1.48 -13.06
N LEU A 192 16.71 2.31 -12.06
CA LEU A 192 17.01 3.75 -12.11
C LEU A 192 18.51 4.06 -12.15
N GLY A 193 19.35 3.12 -11.73
CA GLY A 193 20.81 3.27 -11.76
C GLY A 193 21.45 2.86 -13.08
N GLU A 194 20.69 2.22 -13.98
CA GLU A 194 21.21 1.69 -15.24
C GLU A 194 21.83 2.82 -16.06
N ALA A 195 23.09 2.59 -16.47
CA ALA A 195 23.84 3.56 -17.24
C ALA A 195 23.76 3.19 -18.72
N SER A 196 23.27 4.08 -19.58
CA SER A 196 23.27 3.94 -21.04
C SER A 196 22.73 5.21 -21.69
N ALA A 197 23.39 5.71 -22.74
CA ALA A 197 22.92 6.82 -23.57
C ALA A 197 22.00 6.33 -24.71
N ALA A 198 21.63 5.05 -24.72
CA ALA A 198 20.72 4.50 -25.69
C ALA A 198 19.33 5.13 -25.55
N ASN A 199 18.69 5.42 -26.69
CA ASN A 199 17.40 6.09 -26.74
C ASN A 199 16.27 5.18 -27.22
N GLY A 200 15.08 5.36 -26.65
CA GLY A 200 13.87 4.63 -27.03
C GLY A 200 13.89 3.15 -26.66
N VAL A 201 13.29 2.31 -27.50
CA VAL A 201 13.08 0.88 -27.19
C VAL A 201 14.09 0.01 -27.95
N GLY A 202 14.74 -0.91 -27.23
CA GLY A 202 15.66 -1.90 -27.82
C GLY A 202 17.03 -1.34 -28.21
N GLY A 203 17.48 -0.28 -27.53
CA GLY A 203 18.82 0.28 -27.69
C GLY A 203 19.94 -0.63 -27.18
N ASP A 204 21.19 -0.15 -27.27
CA ASP A 204 22.37 -0.90 -26.82
C ASP A 204 22.44 -0.98 -25.30
N GLN A 205 22.25 -2.19 -24.77
CA GLN A 205 22.27 -2.50 -23.34
C GLN A 205 23.69 -2.67 -22.78
N ALA A 206 24.71 -2.72 -23.63
CA ALA A 206 26.11 -2.77 -23.18
C ALA A 206 26.74 -1.37 -23.06
N ASP A 207 26.07 -0.35 -23.59
CA ASP A 207 26.49 1.03 -23.40
C ASP A 207 26.33 1.42 -21.93
N ASN A 208 27.34 2.12 -21.40
CA ASN A 208 27.46 2.58 -20.02
C ASN A 208 27.85 4.07 -19.97
N SER A 209 27.60 4.82 -21.04
CA SER A 209 28.13 6.18 -21.23
C SER A 209 27.33 7.30 -20.56
N ALA A 210 26.09 7.05 -20.13
CA ALA A 210 25.26 8.00 -19.38
C ALA A 210 24.87 7.44 -18.02
N TYR A 211 25.57 7.87 -16.97
CA TYR A 211 25.42 7.38 -15.60
C TYR A 211 24.04 7.73 -15.03
N MET A 212 23.35 6.74 -14.41
CA MET A 212 22.02 6.93 -13.80
C MET A 212 20.97 7.54 -14.75
N ALA A 213 21.10 7.29 -16.05
CA ALA A 213 20.06 7.63 -17.02
C ALA A 213 18.78 6.81 -16.76
N GLY A 214 18.94 5.59 -16.25
CA GLY A 214 17.88 4.69 -15.84
C GLY A 214 17.23 3.95 -17.01
N ALA A 215 16.64 2.79 -16.74
CA ALA A 215 15.97 1.97 -17.75
C ALA A 215 14.73 1.27 -17.18
N VAL A 216 13.86 0.80 -18.08
CA VAL A 216 12.74 -0.07 -17.74
C VAL A 216 12.81 -1.35 -18.57
N TYR A 217 12.63 -2.48 -17.91
CA TYR A 217 12.57 -3.79 -18.53
C TYR A 217 11.14 -4.32 -18.44
N VAL A 218 10.58 -4.71 -19.58
CA VAL A 218 9.25 -5.32 -19.63
C VAL A 218 9.41 -6.82 -19.81
N PHE A 219 8.82 -7.59 -18.91
CA PHE A 219 8.75 -9.04 -18.96
C PHE A 219 7.32 -9.49 -19.19
N THR A 220 7.15 -10.59 -19.94
CA THR A 220 5.86 -11.23 -20.14
C THR A 220 5.89 -12.69 -19.71
N ARG A 221 4.76 -13.17 -19.19
CA ARG A 221 4.57 -14.53 -18.70
C ARG A 221 3.76 -15.35 -19.70
N SER A 222 4.30 -16.49 -20.11
CA SER A 222 3.60 -17.47 -20.94
C SER A 222 3.89 -18.88 -20.45
N GLY A 223 2.84 -19.65 -20.17
CA GLY A 223 2.98 -21.03 -19.67
C GLY A 223 3.81 -21.15 -18.38
N GLY A 224 3.73 -20.14 -17.50
CA GLY A 224 4.52 -20.07 -16.25
C GLY A 224 5.99 -19.65 -16.42
N THR A 225 6.41 -19.33 -17.65
CA THR A 225 7.77 -18.84 -17.94
C THR A 225 7.74 -17.34 -18.18
N TRP A 226 8.62 -16.61 -17.50
CA TRP A 226 8.85 -15.19 -17.72
C TRP A 226 9.97 -14.99 -18.75
N ALA A 227 9.77 -14.05 -19.67
CA ALA A 227 10.79 -13.65 -20.64
C ALA A 227 10.77 -12.14 -20.85
N GLN A 228 11.95 -11.55 -20.99
CA GLN A 228 12.07 -10.13 -21.33
C GLN A 228 11.53 -9.90 -22.74
N GLU A 229 10.58 -8.98 -22.84
CA GLU A 229 10.01 -8.52 -24.10
C GLU A 229 10.68 -7.23 -24.58
N ALA A 230 10.99 -6.30 -23.67
CA ALA A 230 11.54 -5.00 -24.03
C ALA A 230 12.56 -4.47 -23.02
N TYR A 231 13.50 -3.67 -23.55
CA TYR A 231 14.35 -2.74 -22.83
C TYR A 231 13.96 -1.34 -23.31
N VAL A 232 13.55 -0.49 -22.38
CA VAL A 232 12.89 0.80 -22.64
C VAL A 232 13.72 1.90 -21.98
N LYS A 233 14.03 2.92 -22.77
CA LYS A 233 14.74 4.14 -22.38
C LYS A 233 13.92 5.36 -22.76
N ALA A 234 14.22 6.51 -22.15
CA ALA A 234 13.75 7.80 -22.63
C ALA A 234 14.22 8.02 -24.09
N SER A 235 13.50 8.84 -24.85
CA SER A 235 13.97 9.22 -26.20
C SER A 235 15.05 10.30 -26.21
N ASN A 236 15.28 10.94 -25.06
CA ASN A 236 16.31 11.92 -24.75
C ASN A 236 17.07 11.49 -23.49
N SER A 237 17.60 10.26 -23.46
CA SER A 237 18.28 9.72 -22.27
C SER A 237 19.54 10.52 -21.95
N GLU A 238 19.56 11.18 -20.80
CA GLU A 238 20.71 11.91 -20.28
C GLU A 238 21.11 11.39 -18.89
N SER A 239 22.30 11.77 -18.42
CA SER A 239 22.79 11.27 -17.14
C SER A 239 21.98 11.88 -16.01
N VAL A 240 21.66 11.06 -14.99
CA VAL A 240 20.97 11.49 -13.76
C VAL A 240 19.48 11.83 -13.95
N ASP A 241 18.85 11.49 -15.09
CA ASP A 241 17.39 11.67 -15.27
C ASP A 241 16.55 10.63 -14.48
N TYR A 242 17.18 9.53 -14.05
CA TYR A 242 16.56 8.41 -13.32
C TYR A 242 15.28 7.86 -13.99
N PHE A 243 15.32 7.65 -15.31
CA PHE A 243 14.20 7.03 -16.03
C PHE A 243 13.85 5.66 -15.43
N GLY A 244 12.58 5.48 -15.06
CA GLY A 244 12.14 4.27 -14.36
C GLY A 244 12.10 4.41 -12.85
N ALA A 245 12.33 5.60 -12.29
CA ALA A 245 12.16 5.85 -10.85
C ALA A 245 10.73 5.59 -10.37
N SER A 246 9.72 5.79 -11.23
CA SER A 246 8.33 5.47 -10.97
C SER A 246 7.68 4.85 -12.22
N LEU A 247 6.74 3.92 -12.01
CA LEU A 247 6.08 3.17 -13.06
C LEU A 247 4.58 3.06 -12.81
N ALA A 248 3.80 3.06 -13.88
CA ALA A 248 2.40 2.63 -13.86
C ALA A 248 2.08 1.86 -15.15
N LEU A 249 1.32 0.78 -15.03
CA LEU A 249 0.95 -0.10 -16.15
C LEU A 249 -0.57 -0.28 -16.18
N SER A 250 -1.18 -0.23 -17.37
CA SER A 250 -2.61 -0.50 -17.53
C SER A 250 -2.96 -1.96 -17.23
N ALA A 251 -4.23 -2.22 -16.93
CA ALA A 251 -4.70 -3.56 -16.54
C ALA A 251 -4.44 -4.63 -17.63
N ASP A 252 -4.50 -4.24 -18.90
CA ASP A 252 -4.22 -5.10 -20.05
C ASP A 252 -2.72 -5.21 -20.40
N GLY A 253 -1.84 -4.54 -19.64
CA GLY A 253 -0.40 -4.54 -19.87
C GLY A 253 0.05 -3.83 -21.15
N SER A 254 -0.80 -2.98 -21.74
CA SER A 254 -0.52 -2.36 -23.05
C SER A 254 -0.12 -0.89 -23.02
N THR A 255 -0.31 -0.20 -21.89
CA THR A 255 0.07 1.22 -21.71
C THR A 255 0.94 1.35 -20.47
N LEU A 256 2.17 1.82 -20.65
CA LEU A 256 3.17 2.00 -19.60
C LEU A 256 3.49 3.49 -19.48
N ALA A 257 3.37 4.06 -18.28
CA ALA A 257 3.89 5.37 -17.96
C ALA A 257 5.18 5.22 -17.13
N VAL A 258 6.21 5.98 -17.48
CA VAL A 258 7.52 5.95 -16.84
C VAL A 258 7.92 7.36 -16.41
N GLY A 259 8.29 7.53 -15.15
CA GLY A 259 8.77 8.80 -14.61
C GLY A 259 10.29 8.94 -14.68
N SER A 260 10.73 10.15 -14.98
CA SER A 260 12.10 10.66 -14.88
C SER A 260 12.05 11.96 -14.08
N PRO A 261 11.95 11.91 -12.74
CA PRO A 261 11.72 13.10 -11.92
C PRO A 261 12.85 14.13 -12.02
N ASP A 262 14.05 13.72 -12.42
CA ASP A 262 15.23 14.58 -12.46
C ASP A 262 15.57 14.99 -13.91
N GLU A 263 14.67 14.73 -14.87
CA GLU A 263 14.85 15.21 -16.24
C GLU A 263 14.84 16.74 -16.30
N ASP A 264 15.86 17.29 -16.92
CA ASP A 264 16.05 18.72 -17.09
C ASP A 264 15.25 19.21 -18.30
N SER A 265 14.25 20.10 -18.10
CA SER A 265 13.59 20.78 -19.22
C SER A 265 12.59 21.84 -18.75
N ALA A 266 12.59 23.01 -19.39
CA ALA A 266 11.55 24.03 -19.20
C ALA A 266 10.34 23.83 -20.15
N ALA A 267 10.30 22.73 -20.90
CA ALA A 267 9.17 22.37 -21.73
C ALA A 267 7.88 22.22 -20.89
N ASN A 268 6.76 22.71 -21.45
CA ASN A 268 5.45 22.66 -20.81
C ASN A 268 4.47 21.78 -21.59
N GLY A 269 3.61 21.07 -20.86
CA GLY A 269 2.55 20.26 -21.42
C GLY A 269 3.02 18.99 -22.15
N VAL A 270 2.27 18.55 -23.15
CA VAL A 270 2.52 17.29 -23.86
C VAL A 270 3.21 17.55 -25.19
N GLY A 271 4.32 16.85 -25.45
CA GLY A 271 5.05 16.90 -26.72
C GLY A 271 5.93 18.15 -26.88
N GLY A 272 6.45 18.69 -25.77
CA GLY A 272 7.43 19.77 -25.80
C GLY A 272 8.79 19.37 -26.39
N ASP A 273 9.73 20.32 -26.41
CA ASP A 273 11.09 20.09 -26.91
C ASP A 273 11.90 19.23 -25.94
N GLN A 274 12.15 17.98 -26.33
CA GLN A 274 12.90 17.00 -25.54
C GLN A 274 14.42 17.24 -25.55
N ALA A 275 14.91 18.23 -26.30
CA ALA A 275 16.32 18.63 -26.25
C ALA A 275 16.58 19.83 -25.31
N ASP A 276 15.51 20.41 -24.75
CA ASP A 276 15.63 21.52 -23.81
C ASP A 276 16.08 21.01 -22.44
N ASN A 277 17.23 21.51 -21.97
CA ASN A 277 17.83 21.22 -20.66
C ASN A 277 17.95 22.48 -19.78
N SER A 278 17.06 23.46 -19.97
CA SER A 278 17.20 24.79 -19.35
C SER A 278 16.63 24.91 -17.93
N ALA A 279 15.91 23.90 -17.43
CA ALA A 279 15.38 23.86 -16.06
C ALA A 279 15.70 22.53 -15.37
N ASN A 280 16.66 22.59 -14.45
CA ASN A 280 17.16 21.43 -13.73
C ASN A 280 16.07 20.72 -12.91
N ASP A 281 16.06 19.38 -12.95
CA ASP A 281 15.21 18.52 -12.12
C ASP A 281 13.72 18.89 -12.19
N ALA A 282 13.27 19.38 -13.35
CA ALA A 282 11.87 19.74 -13.56
C ALA A 282 10.99 18.49 -13.69
N GLY A 283 11.56 17.42 -14.24
CA GLY A 283 11.00 16.09 -14.31
C GLY A 283 10.04 15.87 -15.48
N ALA A 284 9.97 14.63 -15.97
CA ALA A 284 9.16 14.24 -17.11
C ALA A 284 8.46 12.89 -16.91
N VAL A 285 7.43 12.65 -17.72
CA VAL A 285 6.78 11.34 -17.85
C VAL A 285 6.73 10.93 -19.32
N TYR A 286 7.06 9.68 -19.59
CA TYR A 286 7.03 9.09 -20.92
C TYR A 286 5.95 8.02 -20.94
N VAL A 287 5.02 8.11 -21.90
CA VAL A 287 3.98 7.09 -22.09
C VAL A 287 4.35 6.24 -23.28
N PHE A 288 4.38 4.92 -23.08
CA PHE A 288 4.60 3.93 -24.12
C PHE A 288 3.36 3.07 -24.31
N THR A 289 3.14 2.63 -25.55
CA THR A 289 2.06 1.70 -25.89
C THR A 289 2.62 0.45 -26.56
N ARG A 290 2.00 -0.69 -26.27
CA ARG A 290 2.35 -2.01 -26.81
C ARG A 290 1.39 -2.39 -27.92
N SER A 291 1.93 -2.75 -29.09
CA SER A 291 1.16 -3.30 -30.20
C SER A 291 1.92 -4.43 -30.87
N GLY A 292 1.31 -5.61 -30.94
CA GLY A 292 1.94 -6.79 -31.56
C GLY A 292 3.25 -7.23 -30.89
N GLY A 293 3.41 -6.99 -29.59
CA GLY A 293 4.66 -7.28 -28.84
C GLY A 293 5.72 -6.19 -28.93
N THR A 294 5.48 -5.11 -29.69
CA THR A 294 6.41 -3.98 -29.82
C THR A 294 5.94 -2.81 -28.97
N TRP A 295 6.86 -2.26 -28.18
CA TRP A 295 6.64 -1.02 -27.43
C TRP A 295 7.10 0.20 -28.23
N ALA A 296 6.33 1.27 -28.18
CA ALA A 296 6.69 2.55 -28.79
C ALA A 296 6.23 3.70 -27.90
N GLN A 297 7.05 4.77 -27.81
CA GLN A 297 6.67 5.98 -27.10
C GLN A 297 5.49 6.64 -27.82
N GLU A 298 4.42 6.85 -27.09
CA GLU A 298 3.24 7.61 -27.50
C GLU A 298 3.36 9.09 -27.12
N ALA A 299 3.89 9.40 -25.93
CA ALA A 299 3.94 10.78 -25.44
C ALA A 299 5.16 11.06 -24.56
N TYR A 300 5.57 12.33 -24.59
CA TYR A 300 6.42 12.99 -23.59
C TYR A 300 5.55 14.03 -22.88
N VAL A 301 5.46 13.93 -21.56
CA VAL A 301 4.49 14.65 -20.74
C VAL A 301 5.24 15.46 -19.68
N LYS A 302 4.95 16.76 -19.64
CA LYS A 302 5.45 17.72 -18.66
C LYS A 302 4.28 18.41 -17.95
N ALA A 303 4.57 19.04 -16.82
CA ALA A 303 3.64 19.94 -16.15
C ALA A 303 3.24 21.11 -17.06
N SER A 304 2.12 21.77 -16.79
CA SER A 304 1.73 23.02 -17.48
C SER A 304 2.58 24.23 -17.11
N ASN A 305 3.32 24.12 -16.01
CA ASN A 305 4.11 25.14 -15.34
C ASN A 305 5.42 24.51 -14.84
N SER A 306 6.15 23.83 -15.72
CA SER A 306 7.40 23.15 -15.39
C SER A 306 8.44 24.15 -14.87
N GLU A 307 8.87 23.97 -13.62
CA GLU A 307 9.94 24.74 -13.03
C GLU A 307 11.05 23.85 -12.46
N ARG A 308 12.17 24.48 -12.09
CA ARG A 308 13.33 23.77 -11.55
C ARG A 308 12.98 23.12 -10.23
N TYR A 309 13.46 21.89 -10.02
CA TYR A 309 13.26 21.13 -8.79
C TYR A 309 11.80 20.82 -8.46
N ASP A 310 10.91 20.77 -9.46
CA ASP A 310 9.51 20.39 -9.27
C ASP A 310 9.33 18.87 -9.16
N TYR A 311 10.29 18.10 -9.70
CA TYR A 311 10.31 16.64 -9.72
C TYR A 311 9.04 16.01 -10.31
N PHE A 312 8.53 16.56 -11.41
CA PHE A 312 7.36 16.01 -12.09
C PHE A 312 7.63 14.57 -12.54
N GLY A 313 6.76 13.63 -12.17
CA GLY A 313 6.99 12.20 -12.42
C GLY A 313 7.55 11.44 -11.21
N ALA A 314 7.70 12.09 -10.05
CA ALA A 314 8.11 11.44 -8.81
C ALA A 314 7.17 10.31 -8.35
N SER A 315 5.88 10.37 -8.72
CA SER A 315 4.92 9.28 -8.52
C SER A 315 3.89 9.22 -9.65
N LEU A 316 3.43 8.02 -10.00
CA LEU A 316 2.53 7.79 -11.13
C LEU A 316 1.41 6.82 -10.78
N ALA A 317 0.24 7.03 -11.38
CA ALA A 317 -0.84 6.06 -11.42
C ALA A 317 -1.57 6.12 -12.76
N LEU A 318 -1.93 4.95 -13.31
CA LEU A 318 -2.77 4.81 -14.49
C LEU A 318 -4.10 4.16 -14.12
N SER A 319 -5.19 4.58 -14.75
CA SER A 319 -6.45 3.85 -14.71
C SER A 319 -6.33 2.50 -15.42
N ALA A 320 -7.23 1.55 -15.11
CA ALA A 320 -7.16 0.19 -15.64
C ALA A 320 -7.17 0.15 -17.19
N ASN A 321 -7.90 1.06 -17.83
CA ASN A 321 -7.97 1.19 -19.28
C ASN A 321 -6.82 2.01 -19.90
N GLY A 322 -5.86 2.49 -19.10
CA GLY A 322 -4.71 3.28 -19.54
C GLY A 322 -5.05 4.68 -20.08
N SER A 323 -6.25 5.22 -19.81
CA SER A 323 -6.68 6.52 -20.35
C SER A 323 -6.55 7.70 -19.39
N THR A 324 -6.36 7.47 -18.10
CA THR A 324 -6.18 8.52 -17.09
C THR A 324 -4.86 8.31 -16.40
N LEU A 325 -4.01 9.34 -16.40
CA LEU A 325 -2.70 9.36 -15.76
C LEU A 325 -2.69 10.43 -14.68
N ALA A 326 -2.38 10.06 -13.45
CA ALA A 326 -2.07 10.99 -12.36
C ALA A 326 -0.56 11.04 -12.15
N VAL A 327 -0.02 12.24 -12.04
CA VAL A 327 1.43 12.49 -11.88
C VAL A 327 1.67 13.38 -10.67
N GLY A 328 2.48 12.92 -9.73
CA GLY A 328 2.97 13.72 -8.61
C GLY A 328 4.17 14.58 -9.00
N SER A 329 4.21 15.79 -8.44
CA SER A 329 5.32 16.75 -8.54
C SER A 329 5.60 17.27 -7.14
N THR A 330 6.52 16.65 -6.41
CA THR A 330 6.69 16.88 -4.97
C THR A 330 7.36 18.20 -4.64
N GLY A 331 8.12 18.76 -5.59
CA GLY A 331 8.84 20.02 -5.40
C GLY A 331 8.03 21.26 -5.74
N GLU A 332 6.89 21.10 -6.42
CA GLU A 332 6.08 22.21 -6.91
C GLU A 332 5.70 23.19 -5.80
N ALA A 333 5.88 24.49 -6.09
CA ALA A 333 6.07 25.50 -5.06
C ALA A 333 4.86 26.42 -4.82
N SER A 334 3.66 26.13 -5.34
CA SER A 334 2.52 27.04 -5.19
C SER A 334 1.82 26.96 -3.84
N ALA A 335 1.32 28.09 -3.31
CA ALA A 335 0.71 28.11 -1.97
C ALA A 335 -0.81 27.91 -1.99
N PHE A 336 -1.50 28.11 -3.12
CA PHE A 336 -2.96 28.05 -3.17
C PHE A 336 -3.55 27.47 -4.47
N ARG A 337 -4.76 26.89 -4.38
CA ARG A 337 -5.51 26.39 -5.55
C ARG A 337 -5.84 27.53 -6.53
N GLY A 338 -5.27 27.46 -7.72
CA GLY A 338 -5.76 28.19 -8.89
C GLY A 338 -4.80 29.24 -9.45
N ASP A 339 -3.68 29.50 -8.78
CA ASP A 339 -2.53 30.17 -9.40
C ASP A 339 -1.33 29.23 -9.39
N GLN A 340 -1.12 28.53 -10.51
CA GLN A 340 0.01 27.63 -10.72
C GLN A 340 1.35 28.37 -10.85
N MET A 341 1.32 29.70 -10.95
CA MET A 341 2.52 30.53 -11.10
C MET A 341 2.93 31.19 -9.78
N ASP A 342 2.15 30.97 -8.71
CA ASP A 342 2.58 31.30 -7.36
C ASP A 342 3.68 30.32 -6.95
N ASN A 343 4.83 30.80 -6.51
CA ASN A 343 5.96 29.98 -6.05
C ASN A 343 6.35 30.33 -4.61
N SER A 344 5.35 30.69 -3.79
CA SER A 344 5.56 31.12 -2.41
C SER A 344 5.55 29.99 -1.38
N ALA A 345 5.38 28.73 -1.79
CA ALA A 345 5.36 27.56 -0.91
C ALA A 345 6.23 26.39 -1.44
N ASN A 346 7.56 26.56 -1.39
CA ASN A 346 8.52 25.52 -1.78
C ASN A 346 8.17 24.13 -1.25
N GLU A 347 8.23 23.12 -2.13
CA GLU A 347 7.97 21.72 -1.80
C GLU A 347 6.59 21.43 -1.18
N ALA A 348 5.60 22.29 -1.42
CA ALA A 348 4.21 22.02 -1.08
C ALA A 348 3.66 20.85 -1.91
N GLY A 349 4.09 20.77 -3.17
CA GLY A 349 3.78 19.71 -4.12
C GLY A 349 2.40 19.83 -4.77
N ALA A 350 2.23 19.10 -5.87
CA ALA A 350 1.01 19.07 -6.67
C ALA A 350 0.80 17.71 -7.36
N VAL A 351 -0.43 17.49 -7.85
CA VAL A 351 -0.77 16.36 -8.72
C VAL A 351 -1.41 16.87 -10.01
N TYR A 352 -0.94 16.37 -11.14
CA TYR A 352 -1.46 16.69 -12.46
C TYR A 352 -2.19 15.47 -13.00
N VAL A 353 -3.42 15.67 -13.52
CA VAL A 353 -4.21 14.60 -14.12
C VAL A 353 -4.30 14.83 -15.62
N PHE A 354 -3.85 13.85 -16.40
CA PHE A 354 -3.91 13.83 -17.86
C PHE A 354 -4.93 12.79 -18.32
N MET A 355 -5.64 13.09 -19.40
CA MET A 355 -6.52 12.14 -20.07
C MET A 355 -6.08 11.91 -21.50
N ARG A 356 -6.14 10.64 -21.91
CA ARG A 356 -5.93 10.19 -23.28
C ARG A 356 -7.27 10.15 -24.01
N HIS A 357 -7.35 10.88 -25.11
CA HIS A 357 -8.52 10.84 -26.00
C HIS A 357 -8.06 10.73 -27.46
N ARG A 358 -8.47 9.66 -28.14
CA ARG A 358 -8.09 9.35 -29.53
C ARG A 358 -6.57 9.33 -29.77
N GLY A 359 -5.81 8.80 -28.81
CA GLY A 359 -4.35 8.69 -28.91
C GLY A 359 -3.58 9.97 -28.61
N THR A 360 -4.24 11.00 -28.04
CA THR A 360 -3.58 12.23 -27.62
C THR A 360 -3.80 12.44 -26.13
N TRP A 361 -2.72 12.71 -25.42
CA TRP A 361 -2.74 13.08 -24.01
C TRP A 361 -2.91 14.59 -23.86
N ALA A 362 -3.74 15.01 -22.92
CA ALA A 362 -3.89 16.40 -22.52
C ALA A 362 -4.10 16.49 -21.02
N GLN A 363 -3.55 17.53 -20.40
CA GLN A 363 -3.82 17.82 -19.00
C GLN A 363 -5.29 18.20 -18.85
N GLN A 364 -5.97 17.47 -17.96
CA GLN A 364 -7.36 17.76 -17.58
C GLN A 364 -7.40 18.62 -16.32
N ALA A 365 -6.53 18.34 -15.35
CA ALA A 365 -6.63 18.97 -14.04
C ALA A 365 -5.27 19.16 -13.37
N TYR A 366 -5.28 20.13 -12.46
CA TYR A 366 -4.27 20.37 -11.46
C TYR A 366 -4.95 20.21 -10.09
N VAL A 367 -4.43 19.29 -9.28
CA VAL A 367 -4.99 18.87 -8.00
C VAL A 367 -4.00 19.21 -6.91
N LYS A 368 -4.48 19.93 -5.90
CA LYS A 368 -3.76 20.32 -4.69
C LYS A 368 -4.64 20.06 -3.47
N ALA A 369 -4.14 20.01 -2.25
CA ALA A 369 -5.00 20.06 -1.05
C ALA A 369 -5.36 21.52 -0.71
N PRO A 370 -6.49 21.81 -0.01
CA PRO A 370 -6.88 23.18 0.32
C PRO A 370 -5.96 23.90 1.33
N SER A 371 -5.26 23.13 2.18
CA SER A 371 -4.43 23.62 3.29
C SER A 371 -3.04 22.98 3.22
N ILE A 372 -2.44 22.96 2.03
CA ILE A 372 -1.11 22.38 1.87
C ILE A 372 -0.06 23.45 2.17
N ASP A 373 0.86 23.12 3.06
CA ASP A 373 1.91 24.02 3.50
C ASP A 373 3.24 23.71 2.82
N ARG A 374 4.18 24.65 3.02
CA ARG A 374 5.58 24.48 2.60
C ARG A 374 6.11 23.15 3.10
N SER A 375 6.81 22.43 2.23
CA SER A 375 7.45 21.15 2.52
C SER A 375 6.52 19.96 2.74
N ASP A 376 5.20 20.08 2.61
CA ASP A 376 4.31 18.94 2.84
C ASP A 376 4.44 17.80 1.81
N ALA A 377 4.99 18.09 0.62
CA ALA A 377 5.18 17.15 -0.49
C ALA A 377 3.89 16.42 -0.92
N PHE A 378 2.82 17.17 -1.17
CA PHE A 378 1.62 16.64 -1.79
C PHE A 378 1.94 16.02 -3.16
N GLY A 379 1.43 14.83 -3.44
CA GLY A 379 1.78 14.08 -4.64
C GLY A 379 3.00 13.15 -4.46
N SER A 380 3.48 12.98 -3.23
CA SER A 380 4.53 12.00 -2.90
C SER A 380 4.20 10.55 -3.30
N ARG A 381 2.93 10.17 -3.24
CA ARG A 381 2.34 8.99 -3.86
C ARG A 381 0.97 9.34 -4.41
N VAL A 382 0.61 8.70 -5.51
CA VAL A 382 -0.72 8.79 -6.12
C VAL A 382 -1.22 7.40 -6.46
N ALA A 383 -2.54 7.17 -6.35
CA ALA A 383 -3.18 5.94 -6.78
C ALA A 383 -4.56 6.26 -7.39
N LEU A 384 -4.91 5.57 -8.48
CA LEU A 384 -6.20 5.72 -9.16
C LEU A 384 -7.05 4.45 -9.02
N SER A 385 -8.37 4.61 -8.90
CA SER A 385 -9.30 3.50 -9.06
C SER A 385 -9.29 2.98 -10.49
N SER A 386 -9.80 1.78 -10.72
CA SER A 386 -9.80 1.13 -12.04
C SER A 386 -10.49 1.98 -13.11
N ASP A 387 -11.57 2.68 -12.75
CA ASP A 387 -12.31 3.59 -13.63
C ASP A 387 -11.63 4.97 -13.81
N GLY A 388 -10.56 5.25 -13.06
CA GLY A 388 -9.86 6.54 -13.06
C GLY A 388 -10.65 7.69 -12.44
N ALA A 389 -11.74 7.43 -11.71
CA ALA A 389 -12.61 8.47 -11.15
C ALA A 389 -12.36 8.78 -9.68
N THR A 390 -11.59 7.93 -8.97
CA THR A 390 -11.13 8.17 -7.60
C THR A 390 -9.62 8.25 -7.59
N LEU A 391 -9.09 9.29 -6.94
CA LEU A 391 -7.66 9.57 -6.80
C LEU A 391 -7.33 9.65 -5.31
N ALA A 392 -6.42 8.80 -4.85
CA ALA A 392 -5.79 8.92 -3.55
C ALA A 392 -4.43 9.61 -3.71
N VAL A 393 -4.11 10.54 -2.82
CA VAL A 393 -2.85 11.31 -2.82
C VAL A 393 -2.31 11.40 -1.41
N THR A 394 -0.99 11.29 -1.25
CA THR A 394 -0.32 11.51 0.04
C THR A 394 0.45 12.82 0.05
N ALA A 395 0.54 13.41 1.25
CA ALA A 395 1.48 14.46 1.61
C ALA A 395 2.27 13.94 2.81
N VAL A 396 3.41 13.30 2.54
CA VAL A 396 4.16 12.54 3.56
C VAL A 396 4.75 13.42 4.66
N ARG A 397 4.92 14.72 4.42
CA ARG A 397 5.50 15.67 5.38
C ARG A 397 4.47 16.66 5.93
N GLU A 398 3.20 16.43 5.62
CA GLU A 398 2.07 17.17 6.19
C GLU A 398 2.14 17.16 7.71
N SER A 399 2.00 18.35 8.30
CA SER A 399 2.39 18.59 9.68
C SER A 399 1.22 18.81 10.63
N SER A 400 -0.02 18.52 10.22
CA SER A 400 -1.13 18.73 11.14
C SER A 400 -1.17 17.72 12.29
N ALA A 401 -1.66 18.13 13.46
CA ALA A 401 -1.90 17.24 14.60
C ALA A 401 -3.28 16.56 14.56
N ALA A 402 -4.02 16.69 13.46
CA ALA A 402 -5.27 15.97 13.25
C ALA A 402 -5.05 14.45 13.31
N THR A 403 -6.07 13.72 13.73
CA THR A 403 -6.11 12.25 13.64
C THR A 403 -7.42 11.78 13.03
N GLY A 404 -7.43 10.57 12.48
CA GLY A 404 -8.62 9.96 11.91
C GLY A 404 -9.08 10.61 10.60
N VAL A 405 -10.38 10.85 10.48
CA VAL A 405 -11.02 11.25 9.21
C VAL A 405 -11.57 12.66 9.29
N ASN A 406 -11.21 13.50 8.32
CA ASN A 406 -11.66 14.89 8.19
C ASN A 406 -11.38 15.75 9.44
N GLY A 407 -10.26 15.48 10.12
CA GLY A 407 -9.73 16.36 11.15
C GLY A 407 -9.25 17.70 10.59
N ASP A 408 -8.83 18.59 11.50
CA ASP A 408 -8.35 19.93 11.15
C ASP A 408 -6.97 19.87 10.49
N SER A 409 -6.95 19.95 9.16
CA SER A 409 -5.73 19.90 8.36
C SER A 409 -4.96 21.23 8.31
N GLU A 410 -5.31 22.22 9.14
CA GLU A 410 -4.60 23.50 9.27
C GLU A 410 -3.74 23.58 10.56
N ASP A 411 -3.90 22.62 11.48
CA ASP A 411 -3.19 22.62 12.78
C ASP A 411 -1.77 22.06 12.68
N ASN A 412 -0.80 22.86 12.24
CA ASN A 412 0.61 22.47 12.00
C ASN A 412 1.48 22.12 13.22
N SER A 413 0.91 21.54 14.27
CA SER A 413 1.62 21.13 15.49
C SER A 413 2.12 19.67 15.50
N GLY A 414 1.79 18.87 14.49
CA GLY A 414 2.08 17.43 14.38
C GLY A 414 3.30 17.05 13.52
N TRP A 415 4.25 17.97 13.32
CA TRP A 415 5.57 17.84 12.65
C TRP A 415 5.78 16.59 11.76
N SER A 416 5.52 16.71 10.45
CA SER A 416 5.75 15.65 9.45
C SER A 416 5.17 14.27 9.81
N SER A 417 4.00 14.26 10.45
CA SER A 417 3.23 13.04 10.73
C SER A 417 2.60 12.45 9.46
N GLY A 418 2.44 13.25 8.40
CA GLY A 418 1.93 12.84 7.10
C GLY A 418 0.41 12.70 7.05
N ALA A 419 -0.15 12.71 5.83
CA ALA A 419 -1.59 12.55 5.61
C ALA A 419 -1.92 12.01 4.21
N GLY A 420 -3.13 11.48 4.09
CA GLY A 420 -3.76 11.03 2.85
C GLY A 420 -5.00 11.84 2.49
N TYR A 421 -5.26 11.97 1.20
CA TYR A 421 -6.40 12.70 0.66
C TYR A 421 -7.10 11.87 -0.41
N ILE A 422 -8.43 11.90 -0.41
CA ILE A 422 -9.25 11.28 -1.45
C ILE A 422 -9.93 12.35 -2.27
N PHE A 423 -9.81 12.26 -3.59
CA PHE A 423 -10.48 13.09 -4.57
C PHE A 423 -11.36 12.23 -5.47
N THR A 424 -12.49 12.77 -5.90
CA THR A 424 -13.34 12.12 -6.91
C THR A 424 -13.64 13.06 -8.06
N LEU A 425 -13.67 12.50 -9.27
CA LEU A 425 -14.00 13.21 -10.50
C LEU A 425 -15.53 13.27 -10.68
N ALA A 426 -16.06 14.48 -10.89
CA ALA A 426 -17.43 14.69 -11.34
C ALA A 426 -17.43 15.64 -12.55
N GLY A 427 -17.84 15.12 -13.72
CA GLY A 427 -17.65 15.83 -14.99
C GLY A 427 -16.16 15.98 -15.28
N THR A 428 -15.64 17.21 -15.17
CA THR A 428 -14.21 17.52 -15.34
C THR A 428 -13.53 17.94 -14.03
N THR A 429 -14.28 18.03 -12.93
CA THR A 429 -13.81 18.64 -11.68
C THR A 429 -13.44 17.58 -10.65
N TRP A 430 -12.21 17.63 -10.16
CA TRP A 430 -11.74 16.84 -9.03
C TRP A 430 -12.07 17.54 -7.72
N THR A 431 -12.80 16.86 -6.83
CA THR A 431 -13.21 17.41 -5.53
C THR A 431 -12.68 16.54 -4.40
N ARG A 432 -12.04 17.14 -3.39
CA ARG A 432 -11.64 16.44 -2.16
C ARG A 432 -12.88 15.90 -1.46
N LYS A 433 -12.90 14.60 -1.17
CA LYS A 433 -13.96 13.90 -0.43
C LYS A 433 -13.53 13.50 0.97
N ALA A 434 -12.23 13.29 1.20
CA ALA A 434 -11.73 12.99 2.53
C ALA A 434 -10.31 13.52 2.75
N TYR A 435 -10.04 13.85 4.00
CA TYR A 435 -8.72 13.91 4.62
C TYR A 435 -8.60 12.71 5.56
N LEU A 436 -7.51 11.96 5.48
CA LEU A 436 -7.30 10.70 6.19
C LEU A 436 -5.94 10.73 6.88
N LYS A 437 -5.93 10.43 8.17
CA LYS A 437 -4.75 10.40 9.02
C LYS A 437 -4.82 9.23 9.98
N ALA A 438 -3.66 8.70 10.37
CA ALA A 438 -3.56 7.63 11.34
C ALA A 438 -4.25 8.04 12.66
N SER A 439 -4.88 7.08 13.33
CA SER A 439 -5.55 7.30 14.62
C SER A 439 -4.58 7.68 15.75
N ASN A 440 -3.33 7.22 15.63
CA ASN A 440 -2.22 7.43 16.56
C ASN A 440 -1.07 8.20 15.90
N ALA A 441 -1.37 9.11 14.96
CA ALA A 441 -0.33 9.83 14.23
C ALA A 441 0.61 10.61 15.18
N GLU A 442 1.92 10.37 15.05
CA GLU A 442 2.95 11.07 15.80
C GLU A 442 3.90 11.87 14.89
N ALA A 443 4.65 12.78 15.51
CA ALA A 443 5.69 13.53 14.83
C ALA A 443 6.69 12.57 14.16
N PHE A 444 7.02 12.85 12.90
CA PHE A 444 7.94 12.09 12.06
C PHE A 444 7.54 10.63 11.80
N ASP A 445 6.23 10.33 11.84
CA ASP A 445 5.75 9.05 11.32
C ASP A 445 5.66 9.05 9.79
N PHE A 446 5.52 10.20 9.13
CA PHE A 446 5.46 10.30 7.66
C PHE A 446 4.42 9.36 7.01
N LEU A 447 3.19 9.31 7.53
CA LEU A 447 2.12 8.53 6.94
C LEU A 447 1.97 8.82 5.44
N GLY A 448 1.87 7.76 4.65
CA GLY A 448 1.74 7.84 3.19
C GLY A 448 3.01 7.53 2.42
N ARG A 449 4.05 6.96 3.07
CA ARG A 449 5.22 6.41 2.36
C ARG A 449 4.84 5.24 1.46
N GLY A 450 3.92 4.40 1.95
CA GLY A 450 3.16 3.43 1.15
C GLY A 450 1.75 3.93 0.85
N LEU A 451 1.23 3.63 -0.34
CA LEU A 451 -0.14 3.93 -0.75
C LEU A 451 -0.67 2.81 -1.66
N ALA A 452 -1.85 2.27 -1.33
CA ALA A 452 -2.59 1.37 -2.22
C ALA A 452 -4.09 1.70 -2.20
N LEU A 453 -4.78 1.52 -3.33
CA LEU A 453 -6.21 1.83 -3.50
C LEU A 453 -6.89 0.67 -4.22
N SER A 454 -8.07 0.25 -3.76
CA SER A 454 -8.87 -0.80 -4.41
C SER A 454 -9.41 -0.32 -5.76
N GLY A 455 -9.73 -1.26 -6.64
CA GLY A 455 -10.19 -0.97 -7.99
C GLY A 455 -11.51 -0.18 -8.03
N ASP A 456 -12.36 -0.33 -7.03
CA ASP A 456 -13.60 0.44 -6.86
C ASP A 456 -13.41 1.79 -6.15
N GLY A 457 -12.19 2.09 -5.69
CA GLY A 457 -11.85 3.30 -4.93
C GLY A 457 -12.50 3.39 -3.55
N ALA A 458 -13.01 2.28 -3.00
CA ALA A 458 -13.69 2.26 -1.71
C ALA A 458 -12.77 1.90 -0.53
N THR A 459 -11.61 1.30 -0.77
CA THR A 459 -10.62 0.94 0.26
C THR A 459 -9.28 1.54 -0.11
N VAL A 460 -8.68 2.29 0.81
CA VAL A 460 -7.33 2.85 0.67
C VAL A 460 -6.48 2.40 1.85
N VAL A 461 -5.21 2.12 1.60
CA VAL A 461 -4.24 1.77 2.62
C VAL A 461 -3.09 2.76 2.57
N PHE A 462 -2.77 3.37 3.71
CA PHE A 462 -1.59 4.21 3.87
C PHE A 462 -0.59 3.51 4.79
N GLY A 463 0.67 3.50 4.40
CA GLY A 463 1.73 2.90 5.17
C GLY A 463 2.75 3.93 5.67
N THR A 464 3.41 3.57 6.77
CA THR A 464 4.57 4.29 7.31
C THR A 464 5.54 3.29 7.92
N GLY A 465 6.81 3.32 7.51
CA GLY A 465 7.87 2.56 8.16
C GLY A 465 8.45 3.20 9.43
N TYR A 466 7.90 4.31 9.94
CA TYR A 466 8.47 5.04 11.08
C TYR A 466 7.63 5.01 12.35
N GLU A 467 6.39 4.54 12.23
CA GLU A 467 5.51 4.26 13.36
C GLU A 467 6.24 3.41 14.42
N ARG A 468 5.99 3.72 15.70
CA ARG A 468 6.85 3.27 16.81
C ARG A 468 6.23 2.18 17.68
N SER A 469 5.00 1.79 17.40
CA SER A 469 4.30 0.80 18.20
C SER A 469 4.97 -0.58 18.11
N ALA A 470 5.14 -1.26 19.24
CA ALA A 470 5.59 -2.65 19.30
C ALA A 470 4.45 -3.67 19.08
N ALA A 471 3.23 -3.21 18.77
CA ALA A 471 2.10 -4.08 18.47
C ALA A 471 2.39 -4.98 17.26
N THR A 472 1.88 -6.20 17.31
CA THR A 472 1.99 -7.18 16.22
C THR A 472 0.63 -7.52 15.64
N GLY A 473 0.60 -8.00 14.40
CA GLY A 473 -0.63 -8.51 13.78
C GLY A 473 -1.63 -7.40 13.45
N ARG A 474 -2.89 -7.54 13.87
CA ARG A 474 -3.97 -6.63 13.49
C ARG A 474 -4.59 -5.98 14.72
N ASP A 475 -4.82 -4.67 14.63
CA ASP A 475 -5.56 -3.86 15.60
C ASP A 475 -5.02 -3.94 17.06
N GLY A 476 -3.71 -4.21 17.22
CA GLY A 476 -3.03 -4.21 18.52
C GLY A 476 -2.84 -2.81 19.13
N ASP A 477 -2.16 -2.74 20.29
CA ASP A 477 -2.00 -1.50 21.07
C ASP A 477 -1.18 -0.43 20.32
N GLN A 478 -1.89 0.56 19.80
CA GLN A 478 -1.31 1.67 19.04
C GLN A 478 -0.55 2.69 19.90
N LEU A 479 -0.61 2.59 21.23
CA LEU A 479 0.03 3.54 22.15
C LEU A 479 1.39 3.05 22.66
N ASP A 480 1.78 1.81 22.36
CA ASP A 480 3.05 1.21 22.81
C ASP A 480 4.26 1.65 21.97
N ASN A 481 4.71 2.90 22.11
CA ASN A 481 5.81 3.47 21.33
C ASN A 481 7.23 3.01 21.71
N SER A 482 7.40 1.74 22.08
CA SER A 482 8.68 1.19 22.53
C SER A 482 9.61 0.72 21.40
N GLN A 483 9.16 0.71 20.13
CA GLN A 483 9.94 0.21 18.98
C GLN A 483 9.98 1.18 17.78
N PRO A 484 10.90 2.15 17.77
CA PRO A 484 11.03 3.11 16.68
C PRO A 484 11.24 2.44 15.31
N GLY A 485 10.46 2.83 14.30
CA GLY A 485 10.65 2.30 12.94
C GLY A 485 10.18 0.86 12.73
N ALA A 486 9.38 0.32 13.64
CA ALA A 486 8.67 -0.94 13.43
C ALA A 486 7.68 -0.82 12.26
N GLY A 487 7.06 0.36 12.10
CA GLY A 487 6.20 0.68 10.97
C GLY A 487 4.80 0.06 11.03
N ALA A 488 3.85 0.58 10.26
CA ALA A 488 2.45 0.19 10.27
C ALA A 488 1.76 0.46 8.91
N ALA A 489 0.61 -0.17 8.71
CA ALA A 489 -0.32 0.13 7.63
C ALA A 489 -1.74 0.37 8.15
N TYR A 490 -2.40 1.42 7.66
CA TYR A 490 -3.73 1.85 8.08
C TYR A 490 -4.72 1.67 6.94
N VAL A 491 -5.73 0.84 7.15
CA VAL A 491 -6.77 0.55 6.15
C VAL A 491 -7.96 1.44 6.42
N PHE A 492 -8.30 2.29 5.45
CA PHE A 492 -9.52 3.10 5.47
C PHE A 492 -10.51 2.57 4.45
N GLY A 493 -11.78 2.47 4.83
CA GLY A 493 -12.83 2.03 3.91
C GLY A 493 -14.04 2.95 3.93
N ARG A 494 -14.60 3.17 2.74
CA ARG A 494 -15.77 4.01 2.50
C ARG A 494 -17.06 3.19 2.66
N SER A 495 -18.06 3.79 3.29
CA SER A 495 -19.45 3.30 3.31
C SER A 495 -20.36 4.47 2.95
N GLY A 496 -20.98 4.42 1.77
CA GLY A 496 -21.67 5.58 1.20
C GLY A 496 -20.68 6.72 0.93
N ILE A 497 -20.83 7.85 1.63
CA ILE A 497 -19.92 9.01 1.54
C ILE A 497 -18.91 9.08 2.69
N THR A 498 -19.04 8.21 3.68
CA THR A 498 -18.27 8.28 4.93
C THR A 498 -17.08 7.36 4.86
N TRP A 499 -15.89 7.90 5.18
CA TRP A 499 -14.67 7.14 5.37
C TRP A 499 -14.47 6.82 6.85
N ARG A 500 -13.91 5.66 7.15
CA ARG A 500 -13.48 5.26 8.50
C ARG A 500 -12.21 4.42 8.41
N GLN A 501 -11.35 4.49 9.41
CA GLN A 501 -10.33 3.48 9.62
C GLN A 501 -11.03 2.16 9.97
N ARG A 502 -10.63 1.08 9.31
CA ARG A 502 -11.18 -0.27 9.45
C ARG A 502 -10.18 -1.26 10.02
N ALA A 503 -8.89 -0.97 9.89
CA ALA A 503 -7.83 -1.77 10.48
C ALA A 503 -6.56 -0.94 10.65
N TYR A 504 -5.78 -1.32 11.65
CA TYR A 504 -4.38 -1.04 11.86
C TYR A 504 -3.62 -2.36 11.71
N VAL A 505 -2.62 -2.40 10.84
CA VAL A 505 -1.94 -3.63 10.41
C VAL A 505 -0.45 -3.52 10.68
N LYS A 506 0.11 -4.59 11.26
CA LYS A 506 1.50 -4.73 11.70
C LYS A 506 2.05 -6.09 11.33
N ALA A 507 3.37 -6.18 11.20
CA ALA A 507 4.07 -7.45 11.05
C ALA A 507 3.76 -8.41 12.21
N THR A 508 3.93 -9.71 11.99
CA THR A 508 3.84 -10.73 13.06
C THR A 508 5.07 -10.74 13.96
N ASN A 509 6.19 -10.21 13.47
CA ASN A 509 7.43 -9.95 14.21
C ASN A 509 7.85 -8.50 13.90
N THR A 510 7.60 -7.60 14.84
CA THR A 510 8.03 -6.21 14.72
C THR A 510 9.35 -6.02 15.46
N TRP A 511 10.31 -5.41 14.78
CA TRP A 511 11.54 -4.90 15.37
C TRP A 511 11.86 -3.47 14.92
N THR A 512 12.76 -2.85 15.67
CA THR A 512 13.23 -1.49 15.41
C THR A 512 13.89 -1.41 14.05
N GLY A 513 13.33 -0.59 13.16
CA GLY A 513 13.93 -0.32 11.85
C GLY A 513 13.56 -1.31 10.74
N ASP A 514 12.59 -2.20 10.93
CA ASP A 514 12.10 -3.11 9.88
C ASP A 514 11.44 -2.37 8.70
N LEU A 515 10.95 -1.15 8.95
CA LEU A 515 10.31 -0.27 7.99
C LEU A 515 9.03 -0.85 7.35
N PHE A 516 8.24 -1.61 8.12
CA PHE A 516 6.96 -2.16 7.66
C PHE A 516 6.02 -1.05 7.15
N GLY A 517 5.43 -1.23 5.97
CA GLY A 517 4.49 -0.25 5.40
C GLY A 517 5.14 0.83 4.54
N ASN A 518 6.44 0.75 4.27
CA ASN A 518 7.09 1.68 3.33
C ASN A 518 6.66 1.48 1.87
N ASP A 519 6.25 0.27 1.50
CA ASP A 519 5.57 0.00 0.24
C ASP A 519 4.44 -1.02 0.42
N LEU A 520 3.40 -0.91 -0.42
CA LEU A 520 2.14 -1.62 -0.28
C LEU A 520 1.56 -1.98 -1.64
N ALA A 521 0.88 -3.12 -1.73
CA ALA A 521 0.03 -3.45 -2.88
C ALA A 521 -1.29 -4.07 -2.43
N LEU A 522 -2.40 -3.69 -3.06
CA LEU A 522 -3.76 -4.13 -2.73
C LEU A 522 -4.43 -4.71 -3.98
N SER A 523 -5.11 -5.86 -3.84
CA SER A 523 -5.90 -6.43 -4.93
C SER A 523 -7.08 -5.53 -5.30
N ALA A 524 -7.60 -5.67 -6.52
CA ALA A 524 -8.64 -4.77 -7.02
C ALA A 524 -9.94 -4.85 -6.21
N ASP A 525 -10.24 -6.02 -5.63
CA ASP A 525 -11.38 -6.23 -4.72
C ASP A 525 -11.11 -5.82 -3.26
N GLY A 526 -9.88 -5.41 -2.94
CA GLY A 526 -9.45 -5.04 -1.59
C GLY A 526 -9.29 -6.20 -0.61
N SER A 527 -9.31 -7.46 -1.07
CA SER A 527 -9.27 -8.65 -0.21
C SER A 527 -7.86 -9.14 0.11
N THR A 528 -6.84 -8.75 -0.65
CA THR A 528 -5.45 -9.18 -0.44
C THR A 528 -4.54 -7.96 -0.37
N LEU A 529 -3.88 -7.77 0.76
CA LEU A 529 -2.92 -6.70 1.01
C LEU A 529 -1.52 -7.29 1.19
N ALA A 530 -0.55 -6.84 0.40
CA ALA A 530 0.87 -7.13 0.60
C ALA A 530 1.56 -5.89 1.18
N VAL A 531 2.35 -6.10 2.24
CA VAL A 531 3.07 -5.02 2.94
C VAL A 531 4.55 -5.35 3.04
N GLY A 532 5.40 -4.42 2.59
CA GLY A 532 6.85 -4.57 2.65
C GLY A 532 7.42 -4.12 3.99
N ALA A 533 8.36 -4.89 4.52
CA ALA A 533 9.28 -4.53 5.59
C ALA A 533 10.70 -4.69 5.05
N SER A 534 11.12 -3.72 4.23
CA SER A 534 12.34 -3.85 3.42
C SER A 534 13.63 -3.93 4.23
N SER A 535 13.57 -3.59 5.51
CA SER A 535 14.71 -3.62 6.42
C SER A 535 14.54 -4.66 7.52
N GLU A 536 13.63 -5.62 7.33
CA GLU A 536 13.51 -6.77 8.22
C GLU A 536 14.79 -7.61 8.19
N ASP A 537 15.28 -7.99 9.37
CA ASP A 537 16.65 -8.47 9.56
C ASP A 537 16.76 -10.01 9.65
N SER A 538 15.69 -10.75 9.33
CA SER A 538 15.77 -12.21 9.44
C SER A 538 16.51 -12.87 8.28
N GLY A 539 17.22 -13.96 8.57
CA GLY A 539 17.83 -14.86 7.59
C GLY A 539 16.90 -15.97 7.10
N ALA A 540 15.59 -15.84 7.28
CA ALA A 540 14.62 -16.79 6.73
C ALA A 540 14.58 -16.73 5.20
N VAL A 541 14.23 -17.84 4.56
CA VAL A 541 14.11 -17.94 3.09
C VAL A 541 12.75 -18.52 2.69
N GLY A 542 12.27 -18.13 1.51
CA GLY A 542 11.02 -18.64 0.94
C GLY A 542 9.75 -18.21 1.70
N VAL A 543 8.72 -19.04 1.66
CA VAL A 543 7.39 -18.73 2.23
C VAL A 543 7.22 -19.44 3.58
N GLY A 544 6.81 -18.70 4.60
CA GLY A 544 6.54 -19.23 5.95
C GLY A 544 7.80 -19.62 6.73
N GLY A 545 8.94 -19.00 6.42
CA GLY A 545 10.20 -19.20 7.14
C GLY A 545 10.17 -18.70 8.59
N ASP A 546 11.18 -19.08 9.38
CA ASP A 546 11.31 -18.70 10.79
C ASP A 546 11.62 -17.21 10.96
N GLN A 547 10.59 -16.45 11.29
CA GLN A 547 10.63 -15.01 11.52
C GLN A 547 11.57 -14.61 12.66
N ALA A 548 11.86 -15.50 13.62
CA ALA A 548 12.72 -15.21 14.76
C ALA A 548 14.22 -15.22 14.42
N ASN A 549 14.60 -15.61 13.19
CA ASN A 549 15.99 -15.77 12.78
C ASN A 549 16.67 -14.42 12.44
N ASP A 550 16.78 -13.53 13.42
CA ASP A 550 17.25 -12.14 13.27
C ASP A 550 18.79 -12.02 13.14
N ARG A 551 19.34 -12.40 11.97
CA ARG A 551 20.80 -12.54 11.75
C ARG A 551 21.32 -11.89 10.48
N THR A 552 20.44 -11.40 9.61
CA THR A 552 20.77 -10.92 8.25
C THR A 552 20.23 -9.51 8.06
N VAL A 553 21.03 -8.52 8.46
CA VAL A 553 20.62 -7.10 8.48
C VAL A 553 20.18 -6.61 7.09
N GLY A 554 19.00 -6.00 6.99
CA GLY A 554 18.46 -5.40 5.77
C GLY A 554 18.09 -6.42 4.69
N ALA A 555 17.84 -7.68 5.08
CA ALA A 555 17.39 -8.74 4.19
C ALA A 555 16.03 -8.41 3.54
N GLY A 556 15.11 -7.89 4.35
CA GLY A 556 13.76 -7.52 3.99
C GLY A 556 12.77 -8.68 3.96
N ALA A 557 11.49 -8.36 4.05
CA ALA A 557 10.37 -9.30 4.03
C ALA A 557 9.09 -8.68 3.45
N VAL A 558 8.13 -9.52 3.07
CA VAL A 558 6.76 -9.11 2.72
C VAL A 558 5.74 -9.93 3.50
N TYR A 559 4.71 -9.26 4.03
CA TYR A 559 3.59 -9.87 4.74
C TYR A 559 2.32 -9.73 3.90
N VAL A 560 1.64 -10.85 3.64
CA VAL A 560 0.41 -10.88 2.84
C VAL A 560 -0.78 -11.21 3.75
N TYR A 561 -1.71 -10.26 3.85
CA TYR A 561 -2.94 -10.34 4.64
C TYR A 561 -4.13 -10.67 3.73
N ARG A 562 -5.07 -11.46 4.23
CA ARG A 562 -6.31 -11.84 3.54
C ARG A 562 -7.49 -11.94 4.49
#